data_AF-A0A3C1TA84-F1
#
_entry.id   AF-A0A3C1TA84-F1
#
_cell.length_a   1.000
_cell.length_b   1.000
_cell.length_c   1.000
_cell.angle_alpha   90.00
_cell.angle_beta   90.00
_cell.angle_gamma   90.00
#
_symmetry.space_group_name_H-M   'P 1'
#
loop_
_entity.id
_entity.type
_entity.pdbx_description
1 polymer ?
#
loop_
_entity_poly.entity_id
_entity_poly.type
_entity_poly.pdbx_seq_one_letter_code
_entity_poly.pdbx_strand_id
1 'polypeptide(L)'
;STAADFCAIAKSNRRGKFIGEETAGGYYGNTSGQTVRIELPHSKLMMTIPRFNYGLAVRKSRYADRGVMPEYKVVPSIREVLETQDVQLQYALQLMDKI
;
A
#
# COMPACT_ATOMS: atom_id res chain seq x y z
N SER A 1 -8.23 0.96 -2.98
CA SER A 1 -7.47 2.12 -2.45
C SER A 1 -6.50 2.52 -3.54
N THR A 2 -6.62 3.72 -4.09
CA THR A 2 -5.92 4.09 -5.34
C THR A 2 -4.39 4.01 -5.23
N ALA A 3 -3.81 4.42 -4.10
CA ALA A 3 -2.37 4.36 -3.90
C ALA A 3 -1.82 2.92 -3.87
N ALA A 4 -2.52 2.00 -3.19
CA ALA A 4 -2.15 0.59 -3.15
C ALA A 4 -2.24 -0.04 -4.55
N ASP A 5 -3.31 0.26 -5.29
CA ASP A 5 -3.53 -0.25 -6.64
C ASP A 5 -2.43 0.23 -7.60
N PHE A 6 -2.04 1.52 -7.52
CA PHE A 6 -0.91 2.08 -8.28
C PHE A 6 0.39 1.35 -7.96
N CYS A 7 0.73 1.23 -6.67
CA CYS A 7 1.96 0.56 -6.23
C CYS A 7 2.01 -0.89 -6.74
N ALA A 8 0.90 -1.63 -6.65
CA ALA A 8 0.84 -3.02 -7.08
C ALA A 8 1.06 -3.18 -8.59
N ILE A 9 0.40 -2.36 -9.40
CA ILE A 9 0.55 -2.37 -10.86
C ILE A 9 1.96 -1.93 -11.27
N ALA A 10 2.49 -0.85 -10.69
CA ALA A 10 3.83 -0.35 -11.00
C ALA A 10 4.93 -1.37 -10.63
N LYS A 11 4.82 -1.98 -9.44
CA LYS A 11 5.69 -3.08 -8.97
C LYS A 11 5.63 -4.28 -9.90
N SER A 12 4.42 -4.78 -10.19
CA SER A 12 4.19 -5.93 -11.06
C SER A 12 4.85 -5.75 -12.44
N ASN A 13 4.72 -4.56 -13.00
CA ASN A 13 5.27 -4.19 -14.31
C ASN A 13 6.74 -3.74 -14.26
N ARG A 14 7.41 -3.79 -13.10
CA ARG A 14 8.80 -3.37 -12.91
C ARG A 14 9.04 -1.93 -13.41
N ARG A 15 8.16 -1.00 -13.05
CA ARG A 15 8.25 0.42 -13.46
C ARG A 15 9.14 1.27 -12.55
N GLY A 16 9.64 0.72 -11.47
CA GLY A 16 10.55 1.39 -10.54
C GLY A 16 11.00 0.46 -9.42
N LYS A 17 11.82 0.99 -8.52
CA LYS A 17 12.20 0.35 -7.24
C LYS A 17 11.42 1.02 -6.12
N PHE A 18 10.90 0.21 -5.20
CA PHE A 18 10.15 0.70 -4.04
C PHE A 18 11.08 0.75 -2.82
N ILE A 19 11.11 1.90 -2.18
CA ILE A 19 11.90 2.20 -0.98
C ILE A 19 10.92 2.61 0.11
N GLY A 20 11.12 2.13 1.34
CA GLY A 20 10.30 2.50 2.49
C GLY A 20 9.71 1.28 3.18
N GLU A 21 8.40 1.27 3.34
CA GLU A 21 7.67 0.24 4.09
C GLU A 21 6.66 -0.51 3.21
N GLU A 22 6.07 -1.56 3.75
CA GLU A 22 4.93 -2.20 3.09
C GLU A 22 3.77 -1.21 2.95
N THR A 23 3.15 -1.16 1.78
CA THR A 23 1.96 -0.33 1.59
C THR A 23 0.77 -0.91 2.35
N ALA A 24 -0.09 -0.06 2.92
CA ALA A 24 -1.44 -0.49 3.31
C ALA A 24 -2.27 -0.95 2.09
N GLY A 25 -3.30 -1.77 2.33
CA GLY A 25 -4.15 -2.33 1.27
C GLY A 25 -3.65 -3.68 0.73
N GLY A 26 -4.31 -4.20 -0.30
CA GLY A 26 -4.02 -5.52 -0.86
C GLY A 26 -3.28 -5.47 -2.20
N TYR A 27 -2.22 -6.26 -2.34
CA TYR A 27 -1.47 -6.38 -3.60
C TYR A 27 -2.34 -6.86 -4.77
N TYR A 28 -3.29 -7.75 -4.50
CA TYR A 28 -4.18 -8.32 -5.52
C TYR A 28 -5.45 -7.51 -5.75
N GLY A 29 -5.65 -6.42 -5.00
CA GLY A 29 -6.78 -5.52 -5.15
C GLY A 29 -7.55 -5.25 -3.86
N ASN A 30 -8.82 -4.87 -4.01
CA ASN A 30 -9.63 -4.37 -2.90
C ASN A 30 -11.13 -4.52 -3.14
N THR A 31 -11.91 -4.46 -2.06
CA THR A 31 -13.38 -4.32 -2.14
C THR A 31 -13.77 -2.87 -1.94
N SER A 32 -14.35 -2.24 -2.96
CA SER A 32 -14.79 -0.84 -2.92
C SER A 32 -15.97 -0.59 -3.87
N GLY A 33 -16.00 0.54 -4.58
CA GLY A 33 -17.04 0.90 -5.53
C GLY A 33 -18.36 1.28 -4.86
N GLN A 34 -19.48 0.72 -5.34
CA GLN A 34 -20.78 0.96 -4.74
C GLN A 34 -20.80 0.46 -3.29
N THR A 35 -21.40 1.23 -2.38
CA THR A 35 -21.56 0.84 -0.98
C THR A 35 -23.03 0.70 -0.61
N VAL A 36 -23.32 -0.17 0.35
CA VAL A 36 -24.63 -0.26 1.03
C VAL A 36 -24.45 0.23 2.45
N ARG A 37 -25.35 1.09 2.89
CA ARG A 37 -25.43 1.55 4.28
C ARG A 37 -26.55 0.80 4.99
N ILE A 38 -26.24 0.23 6.14
CA ILE A 38 -27.19 -0.53 6.97
C ILE A 38 -27.16 0.04 8.37
N GLU A 39 -28.32 0.32 8.93
CA GLU A 39 -28.47 0.62 10.36
C GLU A 39 -28.77 -0.69 11.10
N LEU A 40 -27.98 -1.02 12.11
CA LEU A 40 -28.21 -2.22 12.91
C LEU A 40 -29.47 -2.06 13.77
N PRO A 41 -30.36 -3.08 13.82
CA PRO A 41 -31.71 -2.91 14.37
C PRO A 41 -31.75 -2.59 15.87
N HIS A 42 -30.75 -3.05 16.64
CA HIS A 42 -30.71 -2.88 18.11
C HIS A 42 -29.70 -1.83 18.58
N SER A 43 -28.49 -1.81 18.02
CA SER A 43 -27.45 -0.87 18.44
C SER A 43 -27.52 0.47 17.72
N LYS A 44 -28.28 0.56 16.62
CA LYS A 44 -28.40 1.77 15.76
C LYS A 44 -27.07 2.20 15.15
N LEU A 45 -26.07 1.32 15.14
CA LEU A 45 -24.80 1.58 14.45
C LEU A 45 -25.00 1.58 12.94
N MET A 46 -24.39 2.56 12.28
CA MET A 46 -24.36 2.65 10.83
C MET A 46 -23.15 1.90 10.28
N MET A 47 -23.40 0.84 9.52
CA MET A 47 -22.37 0.10 8.80
C MET A 47 -22.37 0.49 7.33
N THR A 48 -21.19 0.62 6.74
CA THR A 48 -21.02 0.79 5.28
C THR A 48 -20.29 -0.42 4.73
N ILE A 49 -20.92 -1.15 3.81
CA ILE A 49 -20.36 -2.36 3.20
C ILE A 49 -20.04 -2.06 1.72
N PRO A 50 -18.77 -2.16 1.29
CA PRO A 50 -18.42 -2.05 -0.13
C PRO A 50 -18.85 -3.30 -0.90
N ARG A 51 -19.33 -3.14 -2.13
CA ARG A 51 -19.94 -4.24 -2.92
C ARG A 51 -19.05 -4.80 -4.02
N PHE A 52 -18.10 -4.03 -4.55
CA PHE A 52 -17.37 -4.43 -5.74
C PHE A 52 -15.98 -4.91 -5.37
N ASN A 53 -15.64 -6.13 -5.77
CA ASN A 53 -14.29 -6.64 -5.70
C ASN A 53 -13.52 -6.24 -6.96
N TYR A 54 -12.49 -5.42 -6.80
CA TYR A 54 -11.54 -5.07 -7.84
C TYR A 54 -10.34 -6.00 -7.73
N GLY A 55 -10.20 -6.92 -8.68
CA GLY A 55 -9.00 -7.73 -8.87
C GLY A 55 -8.00 -7.02 -9.78
N LEU A 56 -6.75 -6.90 -9.35
CA LEU A 56 -5.68 -6.29 -10.15
C LEU A 56 -5.00 -7.34 -11.03
N ALA A 57 -4.73 -6.98 -12.29
CA ALA A 57 -3.95 -7.80 -13.22
C ALA A 57 -2.45 -7.70 -12.90
N VAL A 58 -2.02 -8.37 -11.83
CA VAL A 58 -0.65 -8.36 -11.32
C VAL A 58 0.01 -9.73 -11.40
N ARG A 59 1.34 -9.76 -11.49
CA ARG A 59 2.14 -10.98 -11.41
C ARG A 59 2.04 -11.59 -10.02
N LYS A 60 2.27 -12.90 -9.89
CA LYS A 60 2.22 -13.58 -8.60
C LYS A 60 3.26 -13.00 -7.62
N SER A 61 2.79 -12.54 -6.47
CA SER A 61 3.61 -12.18 -5.31
C SER A 61 3.91 -13.39 -4.44
N ARG A 62 4.99 -13.32 -3.66
CA ARG A 62 5.33 -14.32 -2.62
C ARG A 62 4.24 -14.42 -1.55
N TYR A 63 3.56 -13.31 -1.26
CA TYR A 63 2.53 -13.21 -0.25
C TYR A 63 1.16 -13.09 -0.91
N ALA A 64 0.14 -13.74 -0.33
CA ALA A 64 -1.24 -13.74 -0.85
C ALA A 64 -2.12 -12.66 -0.19
N ASP A 65 -1.70 -12.17 0.97
CA ASP A 65 -2.52 -11.50 1.99
C ASP A 65 -1.87 -10.19 2.48
N ARG A 66 -0.97 -9.64 1.68
CA ARG A 66 -0.13 -8.49 2.03
C ARG A 66 -0.25 -7.36 1.02
N GLY A 67 0.25 -6.19 1.41
CA GLY A 67 0.42 -5.07 0.51
C GLY A 67 1.62 -5.26 -0.42
N VAL A 68 2.04 -4.16 -1.04
CA VAL A 68 3.25 -4.13 -1.86
C VAL A 68 4.45 -4.06 -0.92
N MET A 69 5.24 -5.13 -0.88
CA MET A 69 6.53 -5.13 -0.17
C MET A 69 7.54 -4.27 -0.94
N PRO A 70 8.35 -3.43 -0.29
CA PRO A 70 9.41 -2.67 -0.97
C PRO A 70 10.58 -3.58 -1.38
N GLU A 71 11.38 -3.15 -2.35
CA GLU A 71 12.70 -3.76 -2.61
C GLU A 71 13.68 -3.42 -1.49
N TYR A 72 13.61 -2.18 -1.00
CA TYR A 72 14.49 -1.66 0.03
C TYR A 72 13.66 -1.21 1.23
N LYS A 73 13.68 -2.01 2.30
CA LYS A 73 12.99 -1.65 3.54
C LYS A 73 13.78 -0.56 4.25
N VAL A 74 13.18 0.64 4.35
CA VAL A 74 13.75 1.80 5.03
C VAL A 74 12.67 2.37 5.93
N VAL A 75 12.85 2.19 7.24
CA VAL A 75 11.91 2.63 8.28
C VAL A 75 12.65 3.66 9.14
N PRO A 76 12.13 4.87 9.34
CA PRO A 76 12.75 5.84 10.21
C PRO A 76 12.64 5.39 11.66
N SER A 77 13.71 5.57 12.41
CA SER A 77 13.69 5.51 13.87
C SER A 77 12.93 6.70 14.44
N ILE A 78 12.45 6.56 15.69
CA ILE A 78 11.80 7.67 16.41
C ILE A 78 12.69 8.91 16.42
N ARG A 79 14.01 8.73 16.61
CA ARG A 79 14.96 9.83 16.62
C ARG A 79 15.02 10.55 15.26
N GLU A 80 15.12 9.82 14.16
CA GLU A 80 15.15 10.40 12.81
C GLU A 80 13.84 11.14 12.49
N VAL A 81 12.69 10.63 12.95
CA VAL A 81 11.42 11.35 12.85
C VAL A 81 11.44 12.65 13.64
N LEU A 82 11.89 12.62 14.91
CA LEU A 82 11.98 13.81 15.77
C LEU A 82 12.95 14.86 15.23
N GLU A 83 14.02 14.42 14.56
CA GLU A 83 15.01 15.28 13.91
C GLU A 83 14.60 15.69 12.47
N THR A 84 13.39 15.33 12.02
CA THR A 84 12.86 15.64 10.67
C THR A 84 13.78 15.14 9.55
N GLN A 85 14.42 13.98 9.75
CA GLN A 85 15.24 13.33 8.73
C GLN A 85 14.38 12.45 7.81
N ASP A 86 14.35 12.78 6.52
CA ASP A 86 13.73 11.92 5.50
C ASP A 86 14.72 10.84 5.03
N VAL A 87 14.82 9.78 5.82
CA VAL A 87 15.74 8.66 5.56
C VAL A 87 15.39 7.90 4.28
N GLN A 88 14.12 7.88 3.88
CA GLN A 88 13.69 7.24 2.64
C GLN A 88 14.21 8.02 1.42
N LEU A 89 14.08 9.35 1.42
CA LEU A 89 14.62 10.21 0.37
C LEU A 89 16.14 10.15 0.30
N GLN A 90 16.82 10.24 1.45
CA GLN A 90 18.28 10.12 1.50
C GLN A 90 18.76 8.79 0.91
N TYR A 91 18.09 7.68 1.26
CA TYR A 91 18.40 6.38 0.69
C TYR A 91 18.14 6.34 -0.82
N ALA A 92 17.04 6.95 -1.30
CA ALA A 92 16.73 7.01 -2.72
C ALA A 92 17.80 7.76 -3.53
N LEU A 93 18.29 8.89 -3.02
CA LEU A 93 19.39 9.65 -3.63
C LEU A 93 20.68 8.82 -3.68
N GLN A 94 21.06 8.21 -2.55
CA GLN A 94 22.24 7.33 -2.48
C GLN A 94 22.14 6.10 -3.41
N LEU A 95 20.93 5.59 -3.65
CA LEU A 95 20.69 4.49 -4.57
C LEU A 95 20.86 4.94 -6.02
N MET A 96 20.42 6.14 -6.37
CA MET A 96 20.56 6.69 -7.72
C MET A 96 22.02 6.92 -8.11
N ASP A 97 22.89 7.29 -7.16
CA ASP A 97 24.33 7.45 -7.42
C ASP A 97 25.05 6.11 -7.70
N LYS A 98 24.40 4.97 -7.45
CA LYS A 98 24.97 3.62 -7.58
C LYS A 98 24.44 2.82 -8.78
N ILE A 99 23.48 3.36 -9.53
CA ILE A 99 22.82 2.70 -10.68
C ILE A 99 23.16 3.46 -11.95
#